data_AF-A0A4Y2M7B8-F1
#
_entry.id   AF-A0A4Y2M7B8-F1
#
_cell.length_a   1.000
_cell.length_b   1.000
_cell.length_c   1.000
_cell.angle_alpha   90.00
_cell.angle_beta   90.00
_cell.angle_gamma   90.00
#
_symmetry.space_group_name_H-M   'P 1'
#
loop_
_entity.id
_entity.type
_entity.pdbx_description
1 polymer ?
#
loop_
_entity_poly.entity_id
_entity_poly.type
_entity_poly.pdbx_seq_one_letter_code
_entity_poly.pdbx_strand_id
1 'polypeptide(L)' 'MPCLRSRRRTQKRTKGRLQRCNVGAPSERMALDILGPFPVTTKGNRYVLVLMDYFTKWPEAIPILDQEASTAAEELVRT' A
#
# COMPACT_ATOMS: atom_id res chain seq x y z
N MET A 1 10.82 -32.09 -39.62
CA MET A 1 9.69 -31.89 -38.69
C MET A 1 9.84 -30.50 -38.05
N PRO A 2 9.13 -29.44 -38.50
CA PRO A 2 9.23 -28.13 -37.88
C PRO A 2 8.24 -27.98 -36.71
N CYS A 3 8.73 -27.43 -35.60
CA CYS A 3 7.96 -27.14 -34.40
C CYS A 3 7.03 -25.94 -34.62
N LEU A 4 5.73 -26.09 -34.29
CA LEU A 4 4.77 -24.99 -34.31
C LEU A 4 4.92 -24.16 -33.02
N ARG A 5 5.56 -22.98 -33.12
CA ARG A 5 5.48 -21.95 -32.06
C ARG A 5 4.09 -21.32 -32.07
N SER A 6 3.25 -21.70 -31.11
CA SER A 6 2.01 -20.96 -30.81
C SER A 6 2.38 -19.57 -30.26
N ARG A 7 2.07 -18.51 -31.02
CA ARG A 7 2.12 -17.14 -30.51
C ARG A 7 0.92 -16.94 -29.58
N ARG A 8 1.14 -16.89 -28.27
CA ARG A 8 0.11 -16.46 -27.30
C ARG A 8 -0.37 -15.06 -27.69
N ARG A 9 -1.64 -14.94 -28.09
CA ARG A 9 -2.27 -13.66 -28.40
C ARG A 9 -2.35 -12.86 -27.11
N THR A 10 -1.57 -11.79 -27.00
CA THR A 10 -1.69 -10.85 -25.88
C THR A 10 -3.06 -10.19 -25.98
N GLN A 11 -4.02 -10.62 -25.15
CA GLN A 11 -5.27 -9.90 -24.99
C GLN A 11 -4.93 -8.50 -24.46
N LYS A 12 -5.13 -7.47 -25.29
CA LYS A 12 -5.13 -6.09 -24.81
C LYS A 12 -6.29 -5.96 -23.82
N ARG A 13 -6.01 -5.94 -22.52
CA ARG A 13 -7.02 -5.62 -21.48
C ARG A 13 -7.60 -4.25 -21.80
N THR A 14 -8.89 -4.20 -22.07
CA THR A 14 -9.65 -2.96 -22.09
C THR A 14 -9.58 -2.33 -20.69
N LYS A 15 -9.23 -1.04 -20.62
CA LYS A 15 -9.24 -0.30 -19.34
C LYS A 15 -10.69 -0.15 -18.89
N GLY A 16 -11.03 -0.73 -17.74
CA GLY A 16 -12.37 -0.61 -17.15
C GLY A 16 -12.67 0.83 -16.72
N ARG A 17 -13.96 1.16 -16.57
CA ARG A 17 -14.41 2.49 -16.12
C ARG A 17 -14.02 2.71 -14.66
N LEU A 18 -13.27 3.78 -14.37
CA LEU A 18 -12.94 4.19 -13.00
C LEU A 18 -14.21 4.39 -12.18
N GLN A 19 -14.28 3.78 -11.00
CA GLN A 19 -15.38 3.94 -10.06
C GLN A 19 -14.97 4.88 -8.92
N ARG A 20 -15.91 5.67 -8.41
CA ARG A 20 -15.70 6.42 -7.17
C ARG A 20 -15.70 5.43 -6.00
N CYS A 21 -14.73 5.57 -5.11
CA CYS A 21 -14.74 4.90 -3.80
C CYS A 21 -15.53 5.78 -2.85
N ASN A 22 -16.82 5.47 -2.67
CA ASN A 22 -17.65 6.15 -1.68
C ASN A 22 -17.29 5.61 -0.30
N VAL A 23 -17.04 6.51 0.65
CA VAL A 23 -16.76 6.20 2.06
C VAL A 23 -17.71 7.08 2.85
N GLY A 24 -18.50 6.48 3.74
CA GLY A 24 -19.57 7.14 4.50
C GLY A 24 -19.18 7.55 5.92
N ALA A 25 -18.13 6.95 6.49
CA ALA A 25 -17.67 7.23 7.84
C ALA A 25 -16.13 7.33 7.96
N PRO A 26 -15.60 8.06 8.96
CA PRO A 26 -14.18 8.01 9.31
C PRO A 26 -13.72 6.58 9.56
N SER A 27 -12.51 6.25 9.11
CA SER A 27 -11.88 4.94 9.30
C SER A 27 -12.61 3.74 8.66
N GLU A 28 -13.67 3.97 7.86
CA GLU A 28 -14.32 2.90 7.09
C GLU A 28 -13.39 2.37 5.98
N ARG A 29 -12.54 3.25 5.44
CA ARG A 29 -11.53 2.86 4.46
C ARG A 29 -10.24 3.63 4.69
N MET A 30 -9.18 2.89 4.97
CA MET A 30 -7.84 3.42 5.13
C MET A 30 -6.91 2.85 4.06
N ALA A 31 -6.01 3.70 3.55
CA ALA A 31 -4.85 3.27 2.78
C ALA A 31 -3.65 3.18 3.70
N LEU A 32 -2.91 2.07 3.59
CA LEU A 32 -1.65 1.83 4.26
C LEU A 32 -0.57 1.75 3.19
N ASP A 33 0.53 2.46 3.38
CA ASP A 33 1.70 2.40 2.51
C ASP A 33 2.98 2.40 3.36
N ILE A 34 4.05 1.79 2.85
CA ILE A 34 5.34 1.76 3.53
C ILE A 34 6.37 2.44 2.63
N LEU A 35 6.94 3.51 3.14
CA LEU A 35 8.01 4.25 2.49
C LEU A 35 9.35 3.80 3.05
N GLY A 36 10.31 3.49 2.17
CA GLY A 36 11.69 3.18 2.53
C GLY A 36 12.34 2.15 1.60
N PRO A 37 13.59 1.77 1.87
CA PRO A 37 14.36 2.06 3.09
C PRO A 37 15.01 3.45 3.09
N PHE A 38 14.86 4.16 4.21
CA PHE A 38 15.52 5.44 4.49
C PHE A 38 16.85 5.24 5.24
N PRO A 39 17.74 6.25 5.25
CA PRO A 39 18.91 6.25 6.12
C PRO A 39 18.50 5.97 7.56
N VAL A 40 19.23 5.07 8.22
CA VAL A 40 18.92 4.64 9.58
C VAL A 40 18.98 5.85 10.50
N THR A 41 17.86 6.15 11.16
CA THR A 41 17.83 7.19 12.20
C THR A 41 18.64 6.76 13.43
N THR A 42 18.95 7.67 14.34
CA THR A 42 19.61 7.36 15.61
C THR A 42 18.86 6.32 16.46
N LYS A 43 17.55 6.15 16.23
CA LYS A 43 16.69 5.16 16.90
C LYS A 43 16.59 3.82 16.16
N GLY A 44 17.27 3.67 15.02
CA GLY A 44 17.22 2.44 14.21
C GLY A 44 16.05 2.38 13.22
N ASN A 45 15.16 3.37 13.19
CA ASN A 45 14.02 3.38 12.26
C ASN A 45 14.51 3.55 10.82
N ARG A 46 13.98 2.72 9.92
CA ARG A 46 14.36 2.66 8.49
C ARG A 46 13.20 2.87 7.54
N TYR A 47 11.98 2.75 8.03
CA TYR A 47 10.78 2.84 7.21
C TYR A 47 9.78 3.80 7.85
N VAL A 48 8.85 4.28 7.04
CA VAL A 48 7.73 5.09 7.49
C VAL A 48 6.45 4.41 7.02
N LEU A 49 5.61 3.97 7.96
CA LEU A 49 4.24 3.56 7.70
C LEU A 49 3.39 4.81 7.49
N VAL A 50 2.75 4.93 6.34
CA VAL A 50 1.81 6.00 6.04
C VAL A 50 0.40 5.43 6.06
N LEU A 51 -0.43 5.96 6.95
CA LEU A 51 -1.85 5.69 7.04
C LEU A 51 -2.63 6.89 6.50
N MET A 52 -3.59 6.64 5.62
CA MET A 52 -4.45 7.66 5.03
C MET A 52 -5.91 7.26 5.21
N ASP A 53 -6.68 8.01 6.01
CA ASP A 53 -8.13 7.84 6.03
C ASP A 53 -8.75 8.49 4.77
N TYR A 54 -9.50 7.72 3.99
CA TYR A 54 -10.12 8.21 2.77
C TYR A 54 -11.28 9.17 3.03
N PHE A 55 -11.92 9.10 4.20
CA PHE A 55 -13.04 9.96 4.54
C PHE A 55 -12.56 11.34 4.99
N THR A 56 -11.74 11.39 6.05
CA THR A 56 -11.19 12.65 6.58
C THR A 56 -10.04 13.21 5.75
N LYS A 57 -9.44 12.41 4.87
CA LYS A 57 -8.18 12.72 4.17
C LYS A 57 -7.02 12.99 5.12
N TRP A 58 -7.06 12.43 6.33
CA TRP A 58 -6.02 12.62 7.33
C TRP A 58 -4.82 11.69 7.08
N PRO A 59 -3.61 12.25 6.85
CA PRO A 59 -2.36 11.49 6.81
C PRO A 59 -1.78 11.28 8.20
N GLU A 60 -1.34 10.07 8.47
CA GLU A 60 -0.56 9.73 9.65
C GLU A 60 0.70 8.98 9.25
N ALA A 61 1.84 9.44 9.74
CA ALA A 61 3.15 8.93 9.39
C ALA A 61 3.83 8.37 10.65
N ILE A 62 3.95 7.06 10.72
CA ILE A 62 4.50 6.34 11.86
C ILE A 62 5.88 5.78 11.49
N PRO A 63 6.95 6.14 12.21
CA PRO A 63 8.28 5.62 11.91
C PRO A 63 8.41 4.19 12.43
N ILE A 64 8.76 3.24 11.55
CA ILE A 64 8.90 1.82 11.87
C ILE A 64 10.33 1.32 11.59
N LEU A 65 10.75 0.30 12.35
CA LEU A 65 12.09 -0.28 12.25
C LEU A 65 12.22 -1.30 11.12
N ASP A 66 11.13 -2.03 10.88
CA ASP A 66 10.98 -3.05 9.85
C ASP A 66 9.64 -2.88 9.12
N GLN A 67 9.50 -3.55 7.98
CA GLN A 67 8.27 -3.57 7.17
C GLN A 67 7.39 -4.79 7.52
N GLU A 68 7.60 -5.40 8.69
CA GLU A 68 6.86 -6.60 9.07
C GLU A 68 5.39 -6.27 9.37
N ALA A 69 4.50 -7.19 9.01
CA ALA A 69 3.07 -7.00 9.22
C ALA A 69 2.71 -6.94 10.71
N SER A 70 3.46 -7.64 11.56
CA SER A 70 3.36 -7.59 13.03
C SER A 70 3.63 -6.17 13.54
N THR A 71 4.77 -5.59 13.21
CA THR A 71 5.16 -4.23 13.62
C THR A 71 4.17 -3.19 13.10
N ALA A 72 3.75 -3.29 11.83
CA ALA A 72 2.76 -2.39 11.27
C ALA A 72 1.39 -2.51 11.97
N ALA A 73 0.97 -3.73 12.34
CA ALA A 73 -0.28 -3.95 13.07
C ALA A 73 -0.21 -3.42 14.51
N GLU A 74 0.92 -3.61 15.19
CA GLU A 74 1.12 -3.08 16.54
C GLU A 74 1.05 -1.55 16.57
N GLU A 75 1.68 -0.88 15.62
CA GLU A 75 1.62 0.58 15.49
C GLU A 75 0.21 1.07 15.12
N LEU A 76 -0.50 0.34 14.25
CA LEU A 76 -1.88 0.67 13.88
C LEU A 76 -2.85 0.54 15.06
N VAL A 77 -2.67 -0.44 15.94
CA VAL A 77 -3.53 -0.63 17.13
C VAL A 77 -3.26 0.43 18.21
N ARG A 78 -2.07 1.03 18.21
CA ARG A 78 -1.69 2.09 19.16
C ARG A 78 -2.22 3.47 18.78
N THR A 79 -2.68 3.63 17.54
CA THR A 79 -3.27 4.86 16.99
C THR A 79 -4.73 4.99 17.43
#